data_AF-A0A1F5GTA5-F1
#
_entry.id   AF-A0A1F5GTA5-F1
#
_cell.length_a   1.000
_cell.length_b   1.000
_cell.length_c   1.000
_cell.angle_alpha   90.00
_cell.angle_beta   90.00
_cell.angle_gamma   90.00
#
_symmetry.space_group_name_H-M   'P 1'
#
loop_
_entity.id
_entity.type
_entity.pdbx_description
1 polymer ?
#
loop_
_entity_poly.entity_id
_entity_poly.type
_entity_poly.pdbx_seq_one_letter_code
_entity_poly.pdbx_strand_id
1 'polypeptide(L)'
;MKKIYFIKFTLLVLFVTVFILGTSNSSVYSQLDSSSANHNPFQKRLGTLKQKRLELKEKRDTKIQDFKEKVATRQSELRTKTVNRIKTYFSKILRRLTAAQTRLDKIEDRIASRIDKLKEKGVDTSKAEAALIQAENAGSAAASAIDNAQLEIGAIDAQSATVREAVSAAKTAVKQAKQALVSYHKALVAAIRQLKASADLREGTGSAN
;
A
#
# COMPACT_ATOMS: atom_id res chain seq x y z
N MET A 1 17.54 16.30 -19.25
CA MET A 1 16.44 15.31 -19.38
C MET A 1 15.30 15.87 -20.25
N LYS A 2 15.49 16.06 -21.56
CA LYS A 2 14.44 16.59 -22.46
C LYS A 2 14.23 15.78 -23.76
N LYS A 3 14.94 14.66 -23.93
CA LYS A 3 14.95 13.89 -25.20
C LYS A 3 13.94 12.72 -25.27
N ILE A 4 13.25 12.38 -24.18
CA ILE A 4 12.34 11.21 -24.13
C ILE A 4 10.90 11.57 -24.54
N TYR A 5 10.52 12.85 -24.49
CA TYR A 5 9.16 13.29 -24.86
C TYR A 5 8.97 13.50 -26.37
N PHE A 6 10.06 13.63 -27.16
CA PHE A 6 9.95 13.92 -28.59
C PHE A 6 9.58 12.68 -29.44
N ILE A 7 9.85 11.47 -28.94
CA ILE A 7 9.59 10.21 -29.66
C ILE A 7 8.13 9.73 -29.49
N LYS A 8 7.42 10.19 -28.44
CA LYS A 8 6.02 9.80 -28.22
C LYS A 8 5.01 10.68 -28.97
N PHE A 9 5.42 11.84 -29.48
CA PHE A 9 4.53 12.73 -30.23
C PHE A 9 4.47 12.40 -31.73
N THR A 10 5.54 11.84 -32.31
CA THR A 10 5.61 11.48 -33.74
C THR A 10 4.95 10.14 -34.08
N LEU A 11 4.72 9.26 -33.12
CA LEU A 11 4.02 7.98 -33.33
C LEU A 11 2.48 8.09 -33.30
N LEU A 12 1.93 9.23 -32.85
CA LEU A 12 0.48 9.43 -32.73
C LEU A 12 -0.15 10.06 -33.98
N VAL A 13 0.64 10.62 -34.89
CA VAL A 13 0.14 11.28 -36.11
C VAL A 13 0.09 10.34 -37.33
N LEU A 14 0.73 9.16 -37.26
CA LEU A 14 0.85 8.25 -38.41
C LEU A 14 -0.31 7.23 -38.55
N PHE A 15 -1.25 7.19 -37.60
CA PHE A 15 -2.35 6.21 -37.62
C PHE A 15 -3.70 6.75 -38.12
N VAL A 16 -3.76 8.01 -38.57
CA VAL A 16 -5.02 8.67 -39.00
C VAL A 16 -5.12 8.87 -40.51
N THR A 17 -4.10 8.56 -41.32
CA THR A 17 -4.07 8.95 -42.74
C THR A 17 -4.19 7.82 -43.78
N VAL A 18 -4.46 6.57 -43.39
CA VAL A 18 -4.47 5.43 -44.35
C VAL A 18 -5.87 4.91 -44.70
N PHE A 19 -6.92 5.75 -44.66
CA PHE A 19 -8.25 5.30 -45.09
C PHE A 19 -9.04 6.30 -45.92
N ILE A 20 -8.36 7.02 -46.81
CA ILE A 20 -8.99 7.74 -47.91
C ILE A 20 -8.09 7.58 -49.13
N LEU A 21 -8.51 6.73 -50.07
CA LEU A 21 -8.27 6.79 -51.53
C LEU A 21 -8.69 5.44 -52.15
N GLY A 22 -10.00 5.28 -52.33
CA GLY A 22 -10.58 4.29 -53.23
C GLY A 22 -11.19 5.02 -54.43
N THR A 23 -10.35 5.38 -55.40
CA THR A 23 -10.80 5.90 -56.70
C THR A 23 -11.06 4.74 -57.66
N SER A 24 -12.31 4.70 -58.13
CA SER A 24 -12.69 4.54 -59.54
C SER A 24 -12.32 3.23 -60.25
N ASN A 25 -13.32 2.37 -60.44
CA ASN A 25 -13.51 1.68 -61.72
C ASN A 25 -14.98 1.73 -62.13
N SER A 26 -15.15 2.13 -63.38
CA SER A 26 -16.35 2.63 -64.04
C SER A 26 -17.34 1.55 -64.44
N SER A 27 -18.61 2.00 -64.44
CA SER A 27 -19.79 1.53 -65.16
C SER A 27 -19.62 0.47 -66.26
N VAL A 28 -20.30 -0.66 -66.07
CA VAL A 28 -20.89 -1.44 -67.17
C VAL A 28 -22.40 -1.22 -67.12
N TYR A 29 -22.92 -0.57 -68.15
CA TYR A 29 -24.35 -0.42 -68.44
C TYR A 29 -24.93 -1.78 -68.81
N SER A 30 -26.00 -2.19 -68.15
CA SER A 30 -27.01 -3.06 -68.77
C SER A 30 -28.33 -2.31 -68.78
N GLN A 31 -28.72 -1.91 -70.00
CA GLN A 31 -30.12 -1.66 -70.34
C GLN A 31 -30.93 -2.90 -69.97
N LEU A 32 -32.05 -2.70 -69.27
CA LEU A 32 -33.25 -3.47 -69.49
C LEU A 32 -34.45 -2.62 -69.12
N ASP A 33 -35.31 -2.49 -70.11
CA ASP A 33 -36.50 -1.68 -70.18
C ASP A 33 -37.59 -2.07 -69.19
N SER A 34 -38.52 -1.12 -69.06
CA SER A 34 -39.96 -1.30 -68.84
C SER A 34 -40.47 -1.53 -67.42
N SER A 35 -41.09 -0.46 -66.91
CA SER A 35 -42.52 -0.43 -66.56
C SER A 35 -43.07 -1.64 -65.80
N SER A 36 -43.14 -1.53 -64.47
CA SER A 36 -44.26 -2.11 -63.71
C SER A 36 -44.20 -1.60 -62.28
N ALA A 37 -45.26 -0.94 -61.84
CA ALA A 37 -45.53 -0.69 -60.44
C ALA A 37 -45.77 -2.04 -59.74
N ASN A 38 -44.68 -2.71 -59.32
CA ASN A 38 -44.74 -3.99 -58.63
C ASN A 38 -43.92 -3.95 -57.35
N HIS A 39 -44.62 -4.24 -56.25
CA HIS A 39 -44.21 -4.01 -54.87
C HIS A 39 -43.09 -5.00 -54.48
N ASN A 40 -41.82 -4.63 -54.66
CA ASN A 40 -40.68 -5.55 -54.46
C ASN A 40 -40.49 -5.92 -52.97
N PRO A 41 -40.79 -7.16 -52.54
CA PRO A 41 -40.64 -7.61 -51.15
C PRO A 41 -39.18 -7.57 -50.66
N PHE A 42 -38.22 -7.51 -51.57
CA PHE A 42 -36.79 -7.46 -51.31
C PHE A 42 -36.34 -6.13 -50.67
N GLN A 43 -36.89 -4.98 -51.08
CA GLN A 43 -36.55 -3.68 -50.50
C GLN A 43 -37.05 -3.55 -49.05
N LYS A 44 -38.26 -4.05 -48.77
CA LYS A 44 -38.80 -4.16 -47.40
C LYS A 44 -37.95 -5.08 -46.52
N ARG A 45 -37.48 -6.22 -47.05
CA ARG A 45 -36.52 -7.10 -46.35
C ARG A 45 -35.19 -6.42 -46.05
N LEU A 46 -34.64 -5.64 -46.98
CA LEU A 46 -33.40 -4.88 -46.75
C LEU A 46 -33.56 -3.80 -45.68
N GLY A 47 -34.67 -3.05 -45.70
CA GLY A 47 -34.98 -2.04 -44.68
C GLY A 47 -35.09 -2.65 -43.28
N THR A 48 -35.88 -3.71 -43.15
CA THR A 48 -36.07 -4.44 -41.87
C THR A 48 -34.77 -5.09 -41.36
N LEU A 49 -33.92 -5.62 -42.24
CA LEU A 49 -32.60 -6.15 -41.86
C LEU A 49 -31.64 -5.06 -41.37
N LYS A 50 -31.63 -3.88 -42.02
CA LYS A 50 -30.85 -2.73 -41.55
C LYS A 50 -31.32 -2.27 -40.17
N GLN A 51 -32.63 -2.17 -39.97
CA GLN A 51 -33.22 -1.77 -38.69
C GLN A 51 -32.91 -2.78 -37.57
N LYS A 52 -33.04 -4.10 -37.84
CA LYS A 52 -32.59 -5.16 -36.92
C LYS A 52 -31.10 -5.08 -36.60
N ARG A 53 -30.25 -4.76 -37.58
CA ARG A 53 -28.80 -4.61 -37.35
C ARG A 53 -28.49 -3.41 -36.44
N LEU A 54 -29.19 -2.29 -36.63
CA LEU A 54 -29.04 -1.10 -35.78
C LEU A 54 -29.49 -1.39 -34.34
N GLU A 55 -30.68 -1.98 -34.15
CA GLU A 55 -31.16 -2.38 -32.83
C GLU A 55 -30.23 -3.38 -32.13
N LEU A 56 -29.70 -4.35 -32.86
CA LEU A 56 -28.74 -5.32 -32.31
C LEU A 56 -27.42 -4.65 -31.93
N LYS A 57 -26.99 -3.62 -32.67
CA LYS A 57 -25.78 -2.85 -32.37
C LYS A 57 -25.99 -2.02 -31.10
N GLU A 58 -27.09 -1.28 -31.00
CA GLU A 58 -27.44 -0.52 -29.79
C GLU A 58 -27.59 -1.41 -28.56
N LYS A 59 -28.26 -2.58 -28.70
CA LYS A 59 -28.36 -3.57 -27.61
C LYS A 59 -27.01 -4.18 -27.22
N ARG A 60 -26.04 -4.25 -28.13
CA ARG A 60 -24.68 -4.69 -27.81
C ARG A 60 -23.91 -3.58 -27.12
N ASP A 61 -23.99 -2.35 -27.63
CA ASP A 61 -23.26 -1.21 -27.09
C ASP A 61 -23.71 -0.90 -25.66
N THR A 62 -25.03 -0.92 -25.40
CA THR A 62 -25.61 -0.79 -24.04
C THR A 62 -25.15 -1.90 -23.11
N LYS A 63 -25.22 -3.17 -23.53
CA LYS A 63 -24.73 -4.30 -22.72
C LYS A 63 -23.22 -4.21 -22.42
N ILE A 64 -22.43 -3.73 -23.38
CA ILE A 64 -20.99 -3.53 -23.19
C ILE A 64 -20.74 -2.40 -22.18
N GLN A 65 -21.49 -1.30 -22.25
CA GLN A 65 -21.40 -0.20 -21.28
C GLN A 65 -21.79 -0.67 -19.87
N ASP A 66 -22.95 -1.31 -19.72
CA ASP A 66 -23.41 -1.87 -18.45
C ASP A 66 -22.40 -2.87 -17.85
N PHE A 67 -21.80 -3.70 -18.71
CA PHE A 67 -20.79 -4.66 -18.27
C PHE A 67 -19.51 -3.96 -17.81
N LYS A 68 -19.03 -2.96 -18.55
CA LYS A 68 -17.84 -2.16 -18.17
C LYS A 68 -18.07 -1.44 -16.84
N GLU A 69 -19.24 -0.86 -16.65
CA GLU A 69 -19.61 -0.19 -15.39
C GLU A 69 -19.65 -1.18 -14.23
N LYS A 70 -20.36 -2.31 -14.39
CA LYS A 70 -20.40 -3.37 -13.37
C LYS A 70 -19.02 -3.90 -13.00
N VAL A 71 -18.13 -4.08 -13.97
CA VAL A 71 -16.75 -4.52 -13.73
C VAL A 71 -15.96 -3.44 -12.98
N ALA A 72 -16.06 -2.17 -13.37
CA ALA A 72 -15.39 -1.07 -12.70
C ALA A 72 -15.86 -0.93 -11.24
N THR A 73 -17.17 -0.97 -10.99
CA THR A 73 -17.75 -0.88 -9.63
C THR A 73 -17.31 -2.05 -8.77
N ARG A 74 -17.40 -3.29 -9.28
CA ARG A 74 -16.92 -4.48 -8.54
C ARG A 74 -15.43 -4.41 -8.26
N GLN A 75 -14.62 -3.94 -9.20
CA GLN A 75 -13.17 -3.81 -8.99
C GLN A 75 -12.84 -2.79 -7.90
N SER A 76 -13.53 -1.64 -7.89
CA SER A 76 -13.37 -0.62 -6.85
C SER A 76 -13.78 -1.13 -5.47
N GLU A 77 -14.92 -1.82 -5.36
CA GLU A 77 -15.36 -2.44 -4.11
C GLU A 77 -14.36 -3.48 -3.59
N LEU A 78 -13.85 -4.35 -4.47
CA LEU A 78 -12.86 -5.37 -4.10
C LEU A 78 -11.55 -4.74 -3.63
N ARG A 79 -11.08 -3.68 -4.29
CA ARG A 79 -9.88 -2.93 -3.85
C ARG A 79 -10.09 -2.35 -2.46
N THR A 80 -11.22 -1.68 -2.23
CA THR A 80 -11.57 -1.09 -0.94
C THR A 80 -11.65 -2.14 0.17
N LYS A 81 -12.35 -3.26 -0.07
CA LYS A 81 -12.43 -4.39 0.87
C LYS A 81 -11.04 -4.96 1.19
N THR A 82 -10.17 -5.07 0.18
CA THR A 82 -8.81 -5.59 0.35
C THR A 82 -7.96 -4.64 1.20
N VAL A 83 -7.97 -3.35 0.89
CA VAL A 83 -7.25 -2.33 1.65
C VAL A 83 -7.73 -2.26 3.10
N ASN A 84 -9.04 -2.33 3.34
CA ASN A 84 -9.60 -2.35 4.70
C ASN A 84 -9.13 -3.58 5.49
N ARG A 85 -9.07 -4.75 4.87
CA ARG A 85 -8.52 -5.96 5.50
C ARG A 85 -7.04 -5.79 5.84
N ILE A 86 -6.26 -5.23 4.92
CA ILE A 86 -4.82 -4.95 5.12
C ILE A 86 -4.61 -3.97 6.28
N LYS A 87 -5.32 -2.83 6.29
CA LYS A 87 -5.28 -1.85 7.38
C LYS A 87 -5.63 -2.50 8.71
N THR A 88 -6.73 -3.26 8.76
CA THR A 88 -7.14 -3.97 9.99
C THR A 88 -6.04 -4.91 10.51
N TYR A 89 -5.40 -5.65 9.61
CA TYR A 89 -4.28 -6.54 9.99
C TYR A 89 -3.10 -5.75 10.55
N PHE A 90 -2.71 -4.67 9.89
CA PHE A 90 -1.64 -3.79 10.35
C PHE A 90 -1.95 -3.11 11.68
N SER A 91 -3.17 -2.61 11.89
CA SER A 91 -3.60 -2.03 13.16
C SER A 91 -3.50 -3.03 14.31
N LYS A 92 -3.83 -4.32 14.08
CA LYS A 92 -3.63 -5.37 15.08
C LYS A 92 -2.16 -5.56 15.44
N ILE A 93 -1.26 -5.45 14.46
CA ILE A 93 0.19 -5.52 14.71
C ILE A 93 0.64 -4.30 15.50
N LEU A 94 0.29 -3.09 15.08
CA LEU A 94 0.65 -1.86 15.79
C LEU A 94 0.20 -1.89 17.24
N ARG A 95 -1.05 -2.29 17.50
CA ARG A 95 -1.54 -2.46 18.88
C ARG A 95 -0.64 -3.36 19.73
N ARG A 96 -0.10 -4.44 19.14
CA ARG A 96 0.83 -5.34 19.84
C ARG A 96 2.20 -4.70 20.06
N LEU A 97 2.69 -3.92 19.09
CA LEU A 97 3.98 -3.22 19.20
C LEU A 97 3.91 -2.11 20.25
N THR A 98 2.88 -1.25 20.23
CA THR A 98 2.66 -0.22 21.26
C THR A 98 2.52 -0.84 22.65
N ALA A 99 1.74 -1.93 22.77
CA ALA A 99 1.64 -2.63 24.05
C ALA A 99 2.97 -3.27 24.51
N ALA A 100 3.84 -3.66 23.57
CA ALA A 100 5.19 -4.12 23.90
C ALA A 100 6.07 -2.97 24.38
N GLN A 101 6.02 -1.82 23.70
CA GLN A 101 6.72 -0.59 24.12
C GLN A 101 6.34 -0.22 25.56
N THR A 102 5.04 -0.08 25.87
CA THR A 102 4.58 0.25 27.23
C THR A 102 5.07 -0.73 28.30
N ARG A 103 5.24 -2.01 27.95
CA ARG A 103 5.80 -3.00 28.90
C ARG A 103 7.31 -2.81 29.11
N LEU A 104 8.04 -2.40 28.07
CA LEU A 104 9.46 -2.11 28.14
C LEU A 104 9.71 -0.79 28.88
N ASP A 105 8.89 0.24 28.67
CA ASP A 105 8.97 1.51 29.43
C ASP A 105 8.82 1.24 30.94
N LYS A 106 7.85 0.40 31.33
CA LYS A 106 7.72 -0.05 32.73
C LYS A 106 8.92 -0.84 33.25
N ILE A 107 9.70 -1.49 32.39
CA ILE A 107 10.94 -2.16 32.79
C ILE A 107 12.02 -1.11 33.03
N GLU A 108 12.13 -0.12 32.14
CA GLU A 108 13.03 1.03 32.26
C GLU A 108 12.83 1.76 33.60
N ASP A 109 11.60 2.13 33.94
CA ASP A 109 11.25 2.79 35.21
C ASP A 109 11.72 1.99 36.43
N ARG A 110 11.55 0.66 36.38
CA ARG A 110 11.99 -0.23 37.46
C ARG A 110 13.51 -0.34 37.55
N ILE A 111 14.23 -0.25 36.43
CA ILE A 111 15.69 -0.23 36.43
C ILE A 111 16.17 1.08 37.03
N ALA A 112 15.62 2.22 36.61
CA ALA A 112 15.92 3.54 37.16
C ALA A 112 15.71 3.57 38.68
N SER A 113 14.53 3.17 39.16
CA SER A 113 14.23 3.10 40.59
C SER A 113 15.18 2.18 41.38
N ARG A 114 15.69 1.11 40.77
CA ARG A 114 16.66 0.22 41.42
C ARG A 114 18.06 0.82 41.44
N ILE A 115 18.45 1.57 40.41
CA ILE A 115 19.70 2.33 40.40
C ILE A 115 19.70 3.31 41.57
N ASP A 116 18.64 4.10 41.73
CA ASP A 116 18.52 5.09 42.81
C ASP A 116 18.68 4.44 44.19
N LYS A 117 17.98 3.33 44.43
CA LYS A 117 18.08 2.57 45.69
C LYS A 117 19.46 1.98 45.96
N LEU A 118 20.27 1.71 44.93
CA LEU A 118 21.64 1.24 45.10
C LEU A 118 22.59 2.41 45.38
N LYS A 119 22.36 3.57 44.76
CA LYS A 119 23.12 4.80 45.02
C LYS A 119 22.94 5.28 46.46
N GLU A 120 21.71 5.26 46.97
CA GLU A 120 21.41 5.56 48.38
C GLU A 120 22.19 4.66 49.35
N LYS A 121 22.57 3.46 48.91
CA LYS A 121 23.37 2.49 49.67
C LYS A 121 24.87 2.59 49.42
N GLY A 122 25.33 3.61 48.70
CA GLY A 122 26.74 3.83 48.38
C GLY A 122 27.33 2.84 47.37
N VAL A 123 26.51 2.13 46.60
CA VAL A 123 26.98 1.23 45.54
C VAL A 123 27.26 2.04 44.28
N ASP A 124 28.41 1.80 43.63
CA ASP A 124 28.72 2.39 42.32
C ASP A 124 27.82 1.80 41.22
N THR A 125 26.96 2.65 40.67
CA THR A 125 26.00 2.31 39.60
C THR A 125 26.38 2.90 38.25
N SER A 126 27.56 3.51 38.09
CA SER A 126 27.92 4.30 36.90
C SER A 126 27.75 3.53 35.59
N LYS A 127 28.10 2.24 35.58
CA LYS A 127 27.93 1.36 34.39
C LYS A 127 26.47 1.05 34.09
N ALA A 128 25.64 0.90 35.12
CA ALA A 128 24.22 0.63 34.97
C ALA A 128 23.48 1.87 34.45
N GLU A 129 23.84 3.06 34.94
CA GLU A 129 23.33 4.35 34.44
C GLU A 129 23.69 4.57 32.97
N ALA A 130 24.95 4.36 32.60
CA ALA A 130 25.38 4.47 31.20
C ALA A 130 24.61 3.50 30.28
N ALA A 131 24.37 2.28 30.73
CA ALA A 131 23.60 1.29 29.98
C ALA A 131 22.09 1.64 29.91
N LEU A 132 21.53 2.27 30.94
CA LEU A 132 20.15 2.77 30.94
C LEU A 132 19.96 3.88 29.90
N ILE A 133 20.89 4.83 29.80
CA ILE A 133 20.85 5.88 28.77
C ILE A 133 20.84 5.28 27.35
N GLN A 134 21.62 4.20 27.11
CA GLN A 134 21.57 3.50 25.83
C GLN A 134 20.21 2.83 25.58
N ALA A 135 19.55 2.35 26.63
CA ALA A 135 18.20 1.81 26.53
C ALA A 135 17.16 2.91 26.25
N GLU A 136 17.23 4.07 26.91
CA GLU A 136 16.36 5.24 26.66
C GLU A 136 16.43 5.70 25.19
N ASN A 137 17.65 5.79 24.65
CA ASN A 137 17.87 6.11 23.24
C ASN A 137 17.22 5.08 22.30
N ALA A 138 17.37 3.78 22.62
CA ALA A 138 16.74 2.71 21.85
C ALA A 138 15.21 2.72 21.99
N GLY A 139 14.68 3.08 23.17
CA GLY A 139 13.25 3.27 23.43
C GLY A 139 12.67 4.41 22.60
N SER A 140 13.35 5.55 22.55
CA SER A 140 12.99 6.70 21.72
C SER A 140 13.00 6.38 20.22
N ALA A 141 13.99 5.60 19.77
CA ALA A 141 14.03 5.11 18.39
C ALA A 141 12.88 4.12 18.09
N ALA A 142 12.51 3.27 19.05
CA ALA A 142 11.37 2.37 18.90
C ALA A 142 10.03 3.13 18.84
N ALA A 143 9.86 4.16 19.66
CA ALA A 143 8.70 5.06 19.63
C ALA A 143 8.54 5.69 18.24
N SER A 144 9.60 6.36 17.77
CA SER A 144 9.63 7.01 16.45
C SER A 144 9.32 6.03 15.31
N ALA A 145 9.84 4.79 15.39
CA ALA A 145 9.59 3.78 14.36
C ALA A 145 8.13 3.27 14.38
N ILE A 146 7.49 3.19 15.54
CA ILE A 146 6.07 2.85 15.68
C ILE A 146 5.19 3.98 15.12
N ASP A 147 5.52 5.23 15.41
CA ASP A 147 4.80 6.40 14.87
C ASP A 147 4.91 6.45 13.36
N ASN A 148 6.12 6.24 12.81
CA ASN A 148 6.31 6.16 11.37
C ASN A 148 5.48 5.01 10.74
N ALA A 149 5.44 3.84 11.37
CA ALA A 149 4.61 2.74 10.90
C ALA A 149 3.12 3.10 10.92
N GLN A 150 2.64 3.81 11.94
CA GLN A 150 1.27 4.31 12.02
C GLN A 150 0.95 5.29 10.87
N LEU A 151 1.88 6.20 10.56
CA LEU A 151 1.73 7.13 9.43
C LEU A 151 1.65 6.41 8.09
N GLU A 152 2.58 5.49 7.81
CA GLU A 152 2.61 4.72 6.56
C GLU A 152 1.37 3.84 6.37
N ILE A 153 0.84 3.27 7.45
CA ILE A 153 -0.42 2.50 7.41
C ILE A 153 -1.62 3.43 7.13
N GLY A 154 -1.62 4.63 7.71
CA GLY A 154 -2.62 5.66 7.47
C GLY A 154 -2.66 6.11 6.01
N ALA A 155 -1.48 6.23 5.38
CA ALA A 155 -1.29 6.68 4.00
C ALA A 155 -1.79 5.69 2.92
N ILE A 156 -2.14 4.44 3.28
CA ILE A 156 -2.69 3.48 2.31
C ILE A 156 -4.07 3.96 1.85
N ASP A 157 -4.18 4.40 0.60
CA ASP A 157 -5.45 4.75 -0.04
C ASP A 157 -5.85 3.69 -1.07
N ALA A 158 -7.11 3.26 -1.05
CA ALA A 158 -7.65 2.28 -2.00
C ALA A 158 -7.89 2.85 -3.40
N GLN A 159 -8.02 4.17 -3.52
CA GLN A 159 -8.28 4.85 -4.79
C GLN A 159 -6.99 5.32 -5.48
N SER A 160 -5.87 5.32 -4.76
CA SER A 160 -4.57 5.67 -5.33
C SER A 160 -4.11 4.69 -6.42
N ALA A 161 -3.38 5.18 -7.41
CA ALA A 161 -2.69 4.32 -8.39
C ALA A 161 -1.51 3.56 -7.77
N THR A 162 -1.01 4.01 -6.61
CA THR A 162 0.21 3.51 -5.94
C THR A 162 -0.08 2.74 -4.65
N VAL A 163 -1.27 2.12 -4.54
CA VAL A 163 -1.68 1.36 -3.35
C VAL A 163 -0.66 0.29 -2.98
N ARG A 164 -0.08 -0.38 -3.98
CA ARG A 164 0.85 -1.49 -3.77
C ARG A 164 2.14 -1.01 -3.12
N GLU A 165 2.65 0.14 -3.57
CA GLU A 165 3.81 0.81 -3.03
C GLU A 165 3.55 1.25 -1.59
N ALA A 166 2.39 1.87 -1.32
CA ALA A 166 1.99 2.27 0.03
C ALA A 166 1.89 1.07 1.00
N VAL A 167 1.31 -0.06 0.56
CA VAL A 167 1.26 -1.30 1.35
C VAL A 167 2.67 -1.84 1.62
N SER A 168 3.58 -1.75 0.65
CA SER A 168 4.98 -2.18 0.81
C SER A 168 5.75 -1.30 1.78
N ALA A 169 5.53 0.02 1.73
CA ALA A 169 6.10 0.99 2.66
C ALA A 169 5.63 0.70 4.09
N ALA A 170 4.31 0.55 4.30
CA ALA A 170 3.72 0.17 5.58
C ALA A 170 4.31 -1.14 6.13
N LYS A 171 4.46 -2.17 5.29
CA LYS A 171 5.09 -3.44 5.69
C LYS A 171 6.53 -3.24 6.16
N THR A 172 7.29 -2.41 5.45
CA THR A 172 8.70 -2.12 5.77
C THR A 172 8.80 -1.36 7.09
N ALA A 173 7.98 -0.33 7.28
CA ALA A 173 7.93 0.47 8.51
C ALA A 173 7.55 -0.40 9.73
N VAL A 174 6.55 -1.28 9.61
CA VAL A 174 6.20 -2.23 10.69
C VAL A 174 7.35 -3.18 11.03
N LYS A 175 8.11 -3.64 10.03
CA LYS A 175 9.29 -4.48 10.27
C LYS A 175 10.39 -3.71 11.02
N GLN A 176 10.63 -2.46 10.64
CA GLN A 176 11.58 -1.58 11.31
C GLN A 176 11.16 -1.29 12.76
N ALA A 177 9.88 -0.98 13.01
CA ALA A 177 9.34 -0.81 14.35
C ALA A 177 9.56 -2.05 15.24
N LYS A 178 9.32 -3.25 14.69
CA LYS A 178 9.61 -4.50 15.39
C LYS A 178 11.11 -4.64 15.71
N GLN A 179 11.99 -4.34 14.77
CA GLN A 179 13.44 -4.43 14.98
C GLN A 179 13.91 -3.43 16.05
N ALA A 180 13.41 -2.19 16.02
CA ALA A 180 13.72 -1.17 17.01
C ALA A 180 13.28 -1.61 18.42
N LEU A 181 12.09 -2.19 18.58
CA LEU A 181 11.65 -2.77 19.86
C LEU A 181 12.54 -3.91 20.36
N VAL A 182 13.03 -4.76 19.46
CA VAL A 182 13.98 -5.82 19.82
C VAL A 182 15.31 -5.22 20.31
N SER A 183 15.79 -4.16 19.64
CA SER A 183 16.99 -3.44 20.08
C SER A 183 16.77 -2.78 21.45
N TYR A 184 15.63 -2.14 21.68
CA TYR A 184 15.28 -1.57 22.98
C TYR A 184 15.26 -2.63 24.09
N HIS A 185 14.61 -3.77 23.84
CA HIS A 185 14.63 -4.89 24.78
C HIS A 185 16.05 -5.38 25.09
N LYS A 186 16.91 -5.53 24.07
CA LYS A 186 18.31 -5.94 24.27
C LYS A 186 19.10 -4.93 25.11
N ALA A 187 18.88 -3.63 24.88
CA ALA A 187 19.53 -2.58 25.65
C ALA A 187 19.09 -2.62 27.13
N LEU A 188 17.80 -2.81 27.40
CA LEU A 188 17.29 -3.02 28.78
C LEU A 188 17.90 -4.26 29.43
N VAL A 189 18.04 -5.38 28.70
CA VAL A 189 18.72 -6.58 29.22
C VAL A 189 20.18 -6.29 29.57
N ALA A 190 20.89 -5.50 28.76
CA ALA A 190 22.25 -5.08 29.06
C ALA A 190 22.32 -4.21 30.33
N ALA A 191 21.39 -3.26 30.49
CA ALA A 191 21.28 -2.44 31.71
C ALA A 191 21.01 -3.31 32.95
N ILE A 192 20.10 -4.29 32.86
CA ILE A 192 19.84 -5.25 33.94
C ILE A 192 21.10 -6.04 34.32
N ARG A 193 21.92 -6.46 33.35
CA ARG A 193 23.17 -7.18 33.62
C ARG A 193 24.17 -6.32 34.39
N GLN A 194 24.34 -5.05 33.99
CA GLN A 194 25.21 -4.13 34.72
C GLN A 194 24.69 -3.85 36.14
N LEU A 195 23.37 -3.67 36.28
CA LEU A 195 22.72 -3.45 37.57
C LEU A 195 22.95 -4.63 38.54
N LYS A 196 22.86 -5.87 38.04
CA LYS A 196 23.14 -7.07 38.83
C LYS A 196 24.61 -7.12 39.26
N ALA A 197 25.54 -6.86 38.34
CA ALA A 197 26.96 -6.83 38.66
C ALA A 197 27.28 -5.80 39.77
N SER A 198 26.67 -4.61 39.74
CA SER A 198 26.79 -3.63 40.82
C SER A 198 26.21 -4.13 42.15
N ALA A 199 25.08 -4.85 42.13
CA ALA A 199 24.48 -5.39 43.34
C ALA A 199 25.32 -6.52 43.98
N ASP A 200 25.86 -7.43 43.17
CA ASP A 200 26.68 -8.56 43.64
C ASP A 200 27.98 -8.08 44.32
N LEU A 201 28.56 -6.96 43.86
CA LEU A 201 29.72 -6.31 44.51
C LEU A 201 29.44 -5.90 45.97
N ARG A 202 28.18 -5.60 46.31
CA ARG A 202 27.77 -5.31 47.70
C ARG A 202 27.76 -6.57 48.56
N GLU A 203 27.28 -7.69 48.03
CA GLU A 203 27.18 -8.94 48.80
C GLU A 203 28.56 -9.53 49.08
N GLY A 204 29.48 -9.42 48.11
CA GLY A 204 30.88 -9.85 48.31
C GLY A 204 31.67 -9.00 49.32
N THR A 205 31.34 -7.72 49.48
CA THR A 205 32.01 -6.82 50.44
C THR A 205 31.35 -6.84 51.83
N GLY A 206 30.06 -7.14 51.93
CA GLY A 206 29.34 -7.28 53.20
C GLY A 206 29.59 -8.60 53.94
N SER A 207 30.07 -9.65 53.25
CA SER A 207 30.38 -10.95 53.86
C SER A 207 31.81 -11.04 54.43
N ALA A 208 32.63 -9.99 54.28
CA ALA A 208 34.01 -9.94 54.75
C ALA A 208 34.20 -9.11 56.04
N ASN A 209 33.11 -8.66 56.68
CA ASN A 209 33.11 -7.94 57.96
C ASN A 209 32.29 -8.70 59.00
#